data_AF-A0A382WQG5-F1
#
_entry.id   AF-A0A382WQG5-F1
#
_cell.length_a   1.000
_cell.length_b   1.000
_cell.length_c   1.000
_cell.angle_alpha   90.00
_cell.angle_beta   90.00
_cell.angle_gamma   90.00
#
_symmetry.space_group_name_H-M   'P 1'
#
loop_
_entity.id
_entity.type
_entity.pdbx_description
1 polymer ?
#
loop_
_entity_poly.entity_id
_entity_poly.type
_entity_poly.pdbx_seq_one_letter_code
_entity_poly.pdbx_strand_id
1 'polypeptide(L)'
;MIDPKLLRNSLSEVEVALKKRSFEADLASWKKLENVRKGLQADTEKMKASLNIISKEIGKLKGAKKSTLNKERDASNLTKD
;
A
#
# COMPACT_ATOMS: atom_id res chain seq x y z
N MET A 1 -3.15 23.10 -8.02
CA MET A 1 -2.97 21.89 -7.20
C MET A 1 -1.54 21.89 -6.67
N ILE A 2 -1.32 21.69 -5.37
CA ILE A 2 0.05 21.62 -4.81
C ILE A 2 0.68 20.28 -5.24
N ASP A 3 1.98 20.26 -5.51
CA ASP A 3 2.71 19.02 -5.83
C ASP A 3 2.59 18.01 -4.65
N PRO A 4 2.01 16.82 -4.87
CA PRO A 4 1.92 15.79 -3.85
C PRO A 4 3.27 15.35 -3.29
N LYS A 5 4.35 15.40 -4.08
CA LYS A 5 5.70 15.07 -3.60
C LYS A 5 6.18 16.09 -2.58
N LEU A 6 5.90 17.37 -2.82
CA LEU A 6 6.23 18.44 -1.89
C LEU A 6 5.46 18.29 -0.58
N LEU A 7 4.16 17.93 -0.64
CA LEU A 7 3.35 17.66 0.55
C LEU A 7 3.89 16.47 1.37
N ARG A 8 4.37 15.42 0.71
CA ARG A 8 4.92 14.22 1.37
C ARG A 8 6.27 14.42 2.02
N ASN A 9 7.13 15.22 1.39
CA ASN A 9 8.52 15.35 1.81
C ASN A 9 8.75 16.60 2.68
N SER A 10 8.03 17.69 2.41
CA SER A 10 8.30 19.02 2.98
C SER A 10 7.02 19.71 3.47
N LEU A 11 6.21 19.01 4.26
CA LEU A 11 4.94 19.52 4.78
C LEU A 11 5.08 20.82 5.60
N SER A 12 6.18 20.96 6.34
CA SER A 12 6.52 22.16 7.14
C SER A 12 6.80 23.39 6.26
N GLU A 13 7.49 23.22 5.14
CA GLU A 13 7.75 24.30 4.19
C GLU A 13 6.45 24.77 3.54
N VAL A 14 5.56 23.83 3.22
CA VAL A 14 4.22 24.14 2.70
C VAL A 14 3.40 24.90 3.74
N GLU A 15 3.46 24.53 5.03
CA GLU A 15 2.80 25.27 6.11
C GLU A 15 3.24 26.74 6.16
N VAL A 16 4.55 26.98 6.14
CA VAL A 16 5.12 28.34 6.19
C VAL A 16 4.70 29.14 4.95
N ALA A 17 4.71 28.52 3.77
CA ALA A 17 4.30 29.17 2.52
C ALA A 17 2.80 29.51 2.50
N LEU A 18 1.95 28.66 3.08
CA LEU A 18 0.50 28.89 3.17
C LEU A 18 0.16 29.96 4.21
N LYS A 19 0.85 29.99 5.36
CA LYS A 19 0.71 31.05 6.37
C LYS A 19 1.05 32.44 5.82
N LYS A 20 2.07 32.54 4.96
CA LYS A 20 2.40 33.81 4.25
C LYS A 20 1.26 34.33 3.37
N ARG A 21 0.35 33.46 2.94
CA ARG A 21 -0.82 33.80 2.14
C ARG A 21 -2.09 33.91 2.99
N SER A 22 -1.96 33.97 4.32
CA SER A 22 -3.06 33.98 5.28
C SER A 22 -4.00 32.78 5.15
N PHE A 23 -3.46 31.63 4.78
CA PHE A 23 -4.21 30.38 4.66
C PHE A 23 -3.75 29.36 5.71
N GLU A 24 -4.68 28.92 6.55
CA GLU A 24 -4.47 27.83 7.52
C GLU A 24 -4.95 26.51 6.92
N ALA A 25 -4.02 25.61 6.66
CA ALA A 25 -4.32 24.27 6.19
C ALA A 25 -4.33 23.27 7.36
N ASP A 26 -5.27 22.32 7.37
CA ASP A 26 -5.27 21.21 8.31
C ASP A 26 -4.25 20.13 7.90
N LEU A 27 -2.98 20.41 8.22
CA LEU A 27 -1.87 19.51 7.97
C LEU A 27 -1.87 18.30 8.91
N ALA A 28 -2.58 18.37 10.04
CA ALA A 28 -2.69 17.27 10.99
C ALA A 28 -3.55 16.13 10.42
N SER A 29 -4.71 16.45 9.86
CA SER A 29 -5.55 15.46 9.16
C SER A 29 -4.85 14.91 7.92
N TRP A 30 -4.15 15.77 7.16
CA TRP A 30 -3.38 15.33 6.01
C TRP A 30 -2.29 14.31 6.40
N LYS A 31 -1.53 14.59 7.47
CA LYS A 31 -0.48 13.67 7.97
C LYS A 31 -1.05 12.33 8.43
N LYS A 32 -2.23 12.32 9.06
CA LYS A 32 -2.93 11.07 9.43
C LYS A 32 -3.27 10.24 8.19
N LEU A 33 -3.85 10.87 7.16
CA LEU A 33 -4.21 10.20 5.92
C LEU A 33 -2.97 9.68 5.17
N GLU A 34 -1.87 10.42 5.15
CA GLU A 34 -0.62 9.97 4.51
C GLU A 34 -0.01 8.76 5.23
N ASN A 35 -0.12 8.69 6.56
CA ASN A 35 0.29 7.50 7.32
C ASN A 35 -0.58 6.28 6.99
N VAL A 36 -1.90 6.45 6.91
CA VAL A 36 -2.82 5.37 6.49
C VAL A 36 -2.48 4.91 5.08
N ARG A 37 -2.26 5.85 4.15
CA ARG A 37 -1.88 5.54 2.76
C ARG A 37 -0.60 4.71 2.70
N LYS A 38 0.42 5.06 3.48
CA LYS A 38 1.68 4.29 3.55
C LYS A 38 1.46 2.89 4.11
N GLY A 39 0.64 2.74 5.16
CA GLY A 39 0.28 1.44 5.72
C GLY A 39 -0.39 0.54 4.68
N LEU A 40 -1.46 1.04 4.05
CA LEU A 40 -2.17 0.32 2.98
C LEU A 40 -1.24 -0.05 1.82
N GLN A 41 -0.33 0.84 1.44
CA GLN A 41 0.65 0.53 0.40
C GLN A 41 1.57 -0.63 0.80
N ALA A 42 2.12 -0.61 2.01
CA ALA A 42 2.97 -1.70 2.50
C ALA A 42 2.19 -3.02 2.60
N ASP A 43 0.94 -2.98 3.07
CA ASP A 43 0.09 -4.15 3.20
C ASP A 43 -0.24 -4.77 1.84
N THR A 44 -0.60 -3.94 0.86
CA THR A 44 -0.88 -4.40 -0.51
C THR A 44 0.37 -4.97 -1.19
N GLU A 45 1.53 -4.35 -1.01
CA GLU A 45 2.81 -4.89 -1.48
C GLU A 45 3.13 -6.26 -0.86
N LYS A 46 2.87 -6.43 0.45
CA LYS A 46 3.04 -7.69 1.16
C LYS A 46 2.07 -8.77 0.68
N MET A 47 0.80 -8.44 0.49
CA MET A 47 -0.20 -9.37 -0.07
C MET A 47 0.19 -9.80 -1.48
N LYS A 48 0.60 -8.87 -2.33
CA LYS A 48 1.07 -9.17 -3.69
C LYS A 48 2.30 -10.06 -3.70
N ALA A 49 3.28 -9.81 -2.82
CA ALA A 49 4.44 -10.66 -2.68
C ALA A 49 4.07 -12.08 -2.26
N SER A 50 3.15 -12.21 -1.30
CA SER A 50 2.65 -13.50 -0.81
C SER A 50 1.88 -14.27 -1.89
N LEU A 51 1.03 -13.59 -2.67
CA LEU A 51 0.31 -14.19 -3.79
C LEU A 51 1.27 -14.73 -4.85
N ASN A 52 2.31 -13.97 -5.20
CA ASN A 52 3.33 -14.39 -6.17
C ASN A 52 4.09 -15.65 -5.72
N ILE A 53 4.36 -15.79 -4.41
CA ILE A 53 4.99 -16.99 -3.85
C ILE A 53 4.03 -18.19 -4.02
N ILE A 54 2.77 -18.03 -3.64
CA ILE A 54 1.76 -19.09 -3.75
C ILE A 54 1.57 -19.51 -5.21
N SER A 55 1.50 -18.57 -6.16
CA SER A 55 1.38 -18.88 -7.59
C SER A 55 2.56 -19.71 -8.12
N LYS A 56 3.79 -19.40 -7.68
CA LYS A 56 4.98 -20.19 -8.05
C LYS A 56 4.92 -21.61 -7.48
N GLU A 57 4.46 -21.77 -6.24
CA GLU A 57 4.28 -23.07 -5.61
C GLU A 57 3.22 -23.92 -6.33
N ILE A 58 2.10 -23.32 -6.71
CA ILE A 58 1.06 -23.98 -7.53
C ILE A 58 1.66 -24.47 -8.85
N GLY A 59 2.42 -23.63 -9.55
CA GLY A 59 3.10 -24.03 -10.79
C GLY A 59 4.01 -25.26 -10.61
N LYS A 60 4.81 -25.27 -9.53
CA LYS A 60 5.66 -26.42 -9.18
C LYS A 60 4.85 -27.69 -8.89
N LEU A 61 3.77 -27.58 -8.13
CA LEU A 61 2.89 -28.72 -7.79
C LEU A 61 2.19 -29.28 -9.02
N LYS A 62 1.72 -28.41 -9.94
CA LYS A 62 1.15 -28.83 -11.24
C LYS A 62 2.17 -29.59 -12.08
N GLY A 63 3.39 -29.09 -12.19
CA GLY A 63 4.49 -29.79 -12.89
C GLY A 63 4.81 -31.15 -12.27
N ALA A 64 4.74 -31.26 -10.94
CA ALA A 64 4.94 -32.50 -10.20
C ALA A 64 3.72 -33.44 -10.16
N LYS A 65 2.61 -33.11 -10.85
CA LYS A 65 1.32 -33.83 -10.82
C LYS A 65 0.78 -34.05 -9.40
N LYS A 66 1.08 -33.14 -8.46
CA LYS A 66 0.58 -33.17 -7.07
C LYS A 66 -0.65 -32.27 -6.93
N SER A 67 -1.46 -32.54 -5.89
CA SER A 67 -2.66 -31.74 -5.61
C SER A 67 -2.33 -30.28 -5.28
N THR A 68 -3.06 -29.33 -5.90
CA THR A 68 -2.90 -27.88 -5.71
C THR A 68 -3.98 -27.25 -4.83
N LEU A 69 -5.01 -28.02 -4.44
CA LEU A 69 -6.22 -27.53 -3.78
C LEU A 69 -5.94 -26.69 -2.52
N ASN A 70 -4.94 -27.09 -1.73
CA ASN A 70 -4.59 -26.35 -0.50
C ASN A 70 -4.01 -24.98 -0.81
N LYS A 71 -3.12 -24.87 -1.81
CA LYS A 71 -2.49 -23.62 -2.20
C LYS A 71 -3.45 -22.67 -2.92
N GLU A 72 -4.42 -23.21 -3.65
CA GLU A 72 -5.50 -22.44 -4.26
C GLU A 72 -6.45 -21.86 -3.18
N ARG A 73 -6.73 -22.61 -2.11
CA ARG A 73 -7.46 -22.11 -0.94
C ARG A 73 -6.69 -21.01 -0.21
N ASP A 74 -5.38 -21.18 -0.01
CA ASP A 74 -4.53 -20.18 0.62
C ASP A 74 -4.52 -18.86 -0.18
N ALA A 75 -4.43 -18.94 -1.51
CA ALA A 75 -4.53 -17.78 -2.39
C ALA A 75 -5.88 -17.06 -2.25
N SER A 76 -7.00 -17.81 -2.28
CA SER A 76 -8.33 -17.22 -2.14
C SER A 76 -8.57 -16.59 -0.77
N ASN A 77 -8.01 -17.14 0.31
CA ASN A 77 -8.12 -16.56 1.64
C ASN A 77 -7.28 -15.28 1.78
N LEU A 78 -6.15 -15.19 1.08
CA LEU A 78 -5.27 -14.02 1.08
C LEU A 78 -5.89 -12.83 0.33
N THR A 79 -6.75 -13.09 -0.65
CA THR A 79 -7.43 -12.07 -1.47
C THR A 79 -8.88 -11.81 -1.05
N LYS A 80 -9.33 -12.37 0.07
CA LYS A 80 -10.66 -12.09 0.60
C LYS A 80 -10.62 -10.78 1.37
N ASP A 81 -11.30 -9.78 0.84
CA ASP A 81 -11.66 -8.53 1.53
C ASP A 81 -12.76 -8.76 2.57
#